data_AF-A0AAP2GGS9-F1
#
_entry.id   AF-A0AAP2GGS9-F1
#
_cell.length_a   1.000
_cell.length_b   1.000
_cell.length_c   1.000
_cell.angle_alpha   90.00
_cell.angle_beta   90.00
_cell.angle_gamma   90.00
#
_symmetry.space_group_name_H-M   'P 1'
#
loop_
_entity.id
_entity.type
_entity.pdbx_description
1 polymer ?
#
loop_
_entity_poly.entity_id
_entity_poly.type
_entity_poly.pdbx_seq_one_letter_code
_entity_poly.pdbx_strand_id
1 'polypeptide(L)'
;GIHMGTHEQNLNGVKRKYRYFGFDGGISVNPGGIDARGDGVKFYYTIDDGARHCFMRIESIAIDIVLPMGAPKSSAAVLISGYLSMKQPEGSDPDAGRELAGGVTIVLPKPGITGSAAMRYNPKVPSFIVDVSLELPVPIVVFPPVGIYGFRGLFGRRYIASRESVGLAADAS
;
A
#
# COMPACT_ATOMS: atom_id res chain seq x y z
N GLY A 1 19.18 -0.22 -1.53
CA GLY A 1 20.58 -0.07 -1.07
C GLY A 1 20.80 -0.89 0.19
N ILE A 2 22.05 -1.24 0.54
CA ILE A 2 22.32 -1.97 1.78
C ILE A 2 22.30 -0.98 2.96
N HIS A 3 21.56 -1.30 4.01
CA HIS A 3 21.45 -0.46 5.20
C HIS A 3 21.49 -1.31 6.47
N MET A 4 22.00 -0.76 7.57
CA MET A 4 22.15 -1.45 8.85
C MET A 4 21.63 -0.58 9.98
N GLY A 5 21.12 -1.19 11.05
CA GLY A 5 20.68 -0.44 12.22
C GLY A 5 20.32 -1.32 13.39
N THR A 6 19.75 -0.69 14.41
CA THR A 6 19.25 -1.34 15.62
C THR A 6 17.76 -1.10 15.79
N HIS A 7 17.07 -2.02 16.45
CA HIS A 7 15.64 -1.92 16.73
C HIS A 7 15.31 -2.53 18.09
N GLU A 8 14.40 -1.92 18.83
CA GLU A 8 13.86 -2.49 20.08
C GLU A 8 12.38 -2.76 19.92
N GLN A 9 11.93 -3.92 20.38
CA GLN A 9 10.50 -4.26 20.44
C GLN A 9 10.20 -5.22 21.57
N ASN A 10 8.94 -5.27 22.00
CA ASN A 10 8.47 -6.25 22.96
C ASN A 10 8.13 -7.57 22.26
N LEU A 11 8.73 -8.67 22.72
CA LEU A 11 8.40 -10.03 22.31
C LEU A 11 7.93 -10.79 23.55
N ASN A 12 6.70 -11.29 23.54
CA ASN A 12 6.10 -12.04 24.66
C ASN A 12 6.21 -11.31 26.01
N GLY A 13 6.01 -9.99 26.02
CA GLY A 13 6.08 -9.16 27.24
C GLY A 13 7.50 -8.77 27.67
N VAL A 14 8.55 -9.24 26.99
CA VAL A 14 9.95 -8.91 27.29
C VAL A 14 10.50 -7.95 26.23
N LYS A 15 11.15 -6.88 26.65
CA LYS A 15 11.84 -5.96 25.72
C LYS A 15 13.07 -6.65 25.13
N ARG A 16 13.16 -6.72 23.81
CA ARG A 16 14.27 -7.35 23.08
C ARG A 16 15.00 -6.32 22.23
N LYS A 17 16.33 -6.44 22.14
CA LYS A 17 17.20 -5.60 21.31
C LYS A 17 17.65 -6.38 20.07
N TYR A 18 17.51 -5.76 18.91
CA TYR A 18 17.87 -6.34 17.62
C TYR A 18 18.89 -5.47 16.90
N ARG A 19 19.75 -6.11 16.11
CA ARG A 19 20.38 -5.49 14.95
C ARG A 19 19.68 -5.97 13.69
N TYR A 20 19.77 -5.18 12.64
CA TYR A 20 19.32 -5.59 11.32
C TYR A 20 20.31 -5.18 10.24
N PHE A 21 20.32 -5.95 9.17
CA PHE A 21 20.76 -5.49 7.86
C PHE A 21 19.56 -5.57 6.93
N GLY A 22 19.47 -4.62 6.01
CA GLY A 22 18.40 -4.52 5.06
C GLY A 22 18.91 -4.19 3.67
N PHE A 23 18.06 -4.48 2.70
CA PHE A 23 18.28 -4.19 1.30
C PHE A 23 16.93 -3.83 0.65
N ASP A 24 17.04 -3.19 -0.51
CA ASP A 24 15.91 -2.96 -1.40
C ASP A 24 16.29 -3.65 -2.71
N GLY A 25 15.31 -4.29 -3.34
CA GLY A 25 15.58 -5.10 -4.52
C GLY A 25 14.32 -5.31 -5.35
N GLY A 26 14.51 -5.44 -6.66
CA GLY A 26 13.45 -5.80 -7.59
C GLY A 26 13.88 -6.94 -8.49
N ILE A 27 12.90 -7.71 -8.94
CA ILE A 27 13.04 -8.73 -9.96
C ILE A 27 12.23 -8.28 -11.15
N SER A 28 12.87 -8.20 -12.31
CA SER A 28 12.21 -7.97 -13.59
C SER A 28 12.33 -9.23 -14.42
N VAL A 29 11.20 -9.76 -14.87
CA VAL A 29 11.16 -10.93 -15.75
C VAL A 29 10.75 -10.46 -17.14
N ASN A 30 11.73 -10.36 -18.04
CA ASN A 30 11.52 -10.03 -19.45
C ASN A 30 11.96 -11.20 -20.33
N PRO A 31 11.14 -11.65 -21.30
CA PRO A 31 9.86 -11.08 -21.77
C PRO A 31 8.61 -11.49 -20.94
N GLY A 32 8.72 -11.74 -19.64
CA GLY A 32 7.58 -12.07 -18.78
C GLY A 32 6.62 -10.90 -18.47
N GLY A 33 7.00 -9.64 -18.75
CA GLY A 33 6.14 -8.48 -18.52
C GLY A 33 5.78 -8.25 -17.05
N ILE A 34 6.60 -8.74 -16.11
CA ILE A 34 6.40 -8.61 -14.67
C ILE A 34 7.61 -7.89 -14.07
N ASP A 35 7.35 -6.78 -13.37
CA ASP A 35 8.32 -6.11 -12.52
C ASP A 35 7.85 -6.17 -11.07
N ALA A 36 8.53 -6.93 -10.23
CA ALA A 36 8.30 -6.95 -8.79
C ALA A 36 9.38 -6.14 -8.08
N ARG A 37 9.01 -5.31 -7.11
CA ARG A 37 9.93 -4.51 -6.29
C ARG A 37 9.58 -4.69 -4.83
N GLY A 38 10.60 -4.84 -4.00
CA GLY A 38 10.50 -4.87 -2.55
C GLY A 38 11.39 -3.78 -1.96
N ASP A 39 10.78 -2.92 -1.15
CA ASP A 39 11.47 -1.86 -0.43
C ASP A 39 11.46 -2.15 1.08
N GLY A 40 12.55 -1.80 1.75
CA GLY A 40 12.71 -1.97 3.18
C GLY A 40 12.73 -3.44 3.61
N VAL A 41 13.34 -4.33 2.81
CA VAL A 41 13.54 -5.73 3.21
C VAL A 41 14.62 -5.79 4.28
N LYS A 42 14.26 -6.10 5.52
CA LYS A 42 15.14 -6.07 6.68
C LYS A 42 15.16 -7.41 7.39
N PHE A 43 16.35 -7.95 7.65
CA PHE A 43 16.54 -9.14 8.47
C PHE A 43 17.03 -8.73 9.86
N TYR A 44 16.24 -9.04 10.89
CA TYR A 44 16.50 -8.70 12.28
C TYR A 44 17.00 -9.92 13.05
N TYR A 45 17.94 -9.70 13.97
CA TYR A 45 18.45 -10.72 14.88
C TYR A 45 18.75 -10.12 16.26
N THR A 46 18.45 -10.87 17.33
CA THR A 46 18.66 -10.44 18.72
C THR A 46 20.14 -10.26 19.03
N ILE A 47 20.46 -9.21 19.80
CA ILE A 47 21.81 -8.88 20.28
C ILE A 47 21.89 -8.76 21.81
N ASP A 48 20.84 -9.16 22.52
CA ASP A 48 20.80 -9.20 23.98
C ASP A 48 21.00 -10.63 24.51
N ASP A 49 21.03 -10.80 25.83
CA ASP A 49 21.33 -12.06 26.51
C ASP A 49 20.15 -13.04 26.61
N GLY A 50 19.01 -12.73 25.99
CA GLY A 50 17.86 -13.64 26.00
C GLY A 50 17.88 -14.66 24.86
N ALA A 51 16.79 -15.41 24.72
CA ALA A 51 16.64 -16.41 23.67
C ALA A 51 16.85 -15.82 22.26
N ARG A 52 17.62 -16.54 21.43
CA ARG A 52 17.87 -16.15 20.04
C ARG A 52 16.55 -16.05 19.29
N HIS A 53 16.35 -14.91 18.64
CA HIS A 53 15.18 -14.67 17.80
C HIS A 53 15.62 -13.90 16.55
N CYS A 54 15.13 -14.31 15.39
CA CYS A 54 15.36 -13.63 14.13
C CYS A 54 14.09 -13.63 13.29
N PHE A 55 13.91 -12.59 12.49
CA PHE A 55 12.76 -12.45 11.61
C PHE A 55 13.09 -11.53 10.43
N MET A 56 12.38 -11.73 9.32
CA MET A 56 12.44 -10.84 8.16
C MET A 56 11.20 -9.96 8.12
N ARG A 57 11.36 -8.69 7.77
CA ARG A 57 10.27 -7.75 7.50
C ARG A 57 10.45 -7.16 6.12
N ILE A 58 9.34 -6.91 5.45
CA ILE A 58 9.29 -6.19 4.17
C ILE A 58 8.34 -5.01 4.39
N GLU A 59 8.82 -3.79 4.15
CA GLU A 59 8.02 -2.58 4.37
C GLU A 59 7.07 -2.30 3.21
N SER A 60 7.47 -2.61 1.98
CA SER A 60 6.61 -2.46 0.82
C SER A 60 6.95 -3.48 -0.24
N ILE A 61 5.92 -3.98 -0.92
CA ILE A 61 6.02 -4.79 -2.14
C ILE A 61 5.17 -4.10 -3.19
N ALA A 62 5.72 -3.90 -4.38
CA ALA A 62 5.01 -3.41 -5.55
C ALA A 62 5.19 -4.39 -6.71
N ILE A 63 4.15 -4.56 -7.52
CA ILE A 63 4.14 -5.43 -8.69
C ILE A 63 3.51 -4.67 -9.86
N ASP A 64 4.24 -4.55 -10.96
CA ASP A 64 3.73 -4.08 -12.24
C ASP A 64 3.62 -5.28 -13.20
N ILE A 65 2.47 -5.41 -13.86
CA ILE A 65 2.22 -6.43 -14.89
C ILE A 65 1.81 -5.72 -16.17
N VAL A 66 2.46 -6.10 -17.28
CA VAL A 66 2.19 -5.61 -18.62
C VAL A 66 1.62 -6.75 -19.46
N LEU A 67 0.42 -6.54 -20.02
CA LEU A 67 -0.23 -7.51 -20.89
C LEU A 67 -0.41 -6.95 -22.32
N PRO A 68 -0.17 -7.76 -23.36
CA PRO A 68 0.37 -9.12 -23.31
C PRO A 68 1.82 -9.16 -22.78
N MET A 69 2.20 -10.25 -22.12
CA MET A 69 3.54 -10.40 -21.54
C MET A 69 4.62 -10.21 -22.62
N GLY A 70 5.66 -9.44 -22.28
CA GLY A 70 6.78 -9.16 -23.18
C GLY A 70 6.55 -7.99 -24.13
N ALA A 71 5.34 -7.40 -24.16
CA ALA A 71 5.12 -6.13 -24.84
C ALA A 71 5.74 -4.96 -24.04
N PRO A 72 6.28 -3.93 -24.70
CA PRO A 72 6.63 -2.69 -24.02
C PRO A 72 5.38 -2.01 -23.46
N LYS A 73 5.53 -1.26 -22.35
CA LYS A 73 4.41 -0.53 -21.71
C LYS A 73 3.65 0.38 -22.68
N SER A 74 4.32 0.93 -23.69
CA SER A 74 3.72 1.79 -24.72
C SER A 74 2.73 1.07 -25.64
N SER A 75 2.84 -0.25 -25.80
CA SER A 75 1.94 -1.05 -26.63
C SER A 75 1.04 -1.98 -25.80
N ALA A 76 1.01 -1.79 -24.48
CA ALA A 76 0.25 -2.62 -23.57
C ALA A 76 -1.26 -2.54 -23.87
N ALA A 77 -1.92 -3.70 -23.85
CA ALA A 77 -3.37 -3.79 -23.83
C ALA A 77 -3.92 -3.49 -22.43
N VAL A 78 -3.20 -3.98 -21.40
CA VAL A 78 -3.55 -3.78 -19.99
C VAL A 78 -2.26 -3.54 -19.20
N LEU A 79 -2.29 -2.57 -18.31
CA LEU A 79 -1.28 -2.36 -17.28
C LEU A 79 -1.94 -2.57 -15.92
N ILE A 80 -1.34 -3.40 -15.08
CA ILE A 80 -1.80 -3.64 -13.71
C ILE A 80 -0.65 -3.26 -12.78
N SER A 81 -0.87 -2.32 -11.88
CA SER A 81 0.10 -1.94 -10.86
C SER A 81 -0.53 -2.14 -9.50
N GLY A 82 0.10 -2.97 -8.67
CA GLY A 82 -0.32 -3.25 -7.31
C GLY A 82 0.77 -2.93 -6.32
N TYR A 83 0.39 -2.54 -5.10
CA TYR A 83 1.33 -2.44 -3.99
C TYR A 83 0.68 -2.84 -2.66
N LEU A 84 1.50 -3.29 -1.73
CA LEU A 84 1.16 -3.53 -0.34
C LEU A 84 2.31 -3.05 0.52
N SER A 85 2.00 -2.25 1.52
CA SER A 85 2.97 -1.61 2.39
C SER A 85 2.53 -1.63 3.84
N MET A 86 3.52 -1.75 4.72
CA MET A 86 3.43 -1.58 6.16
C MET A 86 4.57 -0.64 6.56
N LYS A 87 4.32 0.66 6.47
CA LYS A 87 5.33 1.64 6.85
C LYS A 87 5.58 1.56 8.35
N GLN A 88 6.85 1.47 8.71
CA GLN A 88 7.31 1.76 10.06
C GLN A 88 7.31 3.28 10.20
N PRO A 89 6.47 3.91 11.04
CA PRO A 89 6.61 5.33 11.30
C PRO A 89 7.95 5.59 12.01
N GLU A 90 8.51 6.74 11.70
CA GLU A 90 9.64 7.31 12.41
C GLU A 90 9.14 7.90 13.74
N GLY A 91 9.74 7.51 14.87
CA GLY A 91 9.41 8.03 16.20
C GLY A 91 8.75 7.02 17.16
N SER A 92 8.26 7.52 18.28
CA SER A 92 7.70 6.73 19.40
C SER A 92 6.22 6.40 19.23
N ASP A 93 5.72 6.30 17.99
CA ASP A 93 4.33 5.95 17.73
C ASP A 93 4.09 4.49 18.18
N PRO A 94 3.27 4.25 19.22
CA PRO A 94 3.02 2.90 19.71
C PRO A 94 2.28 2.03 18.69
N ASP A 95 1.66 2.60 17.65
CA ASP A 95 0.95 1.92 16.57
C ASP A 95 1.79 1.74 15.29
N ALA A 96 3.10 1.97 15.41
CA ALA A 96 4.08 1.79 14.36
C ALA A 96 4.07 0.42 13.68
N GLY A 97 4.02 0.41 12.34
CA GLY A 97 4.12 -0.81 11.53
C GLY A 97 2.93 -1.75 11.69
N ARG A 98 1.77 -1.23 12.10
CA ARG A 98 0.53 -2.00 12.23
C ARG A 98 -0.47 -1.72 11.12
N GLU A 99 -0.41 -0.57 10.48
CA GLU A 99 -1.33 -0.23 9.40
C GLU A 99 -0.85 -0.83 8.07
N LEU A 100 -1.74 -1.56 7.41
CA LEU A 100 -1.57 -2.14 6.08
C LEU A 100 -2.17 -1.17 5.06
N ALA A 101 -1.33 -0.60 4.20
CA ALA A 101 -1.78 0.23 3.08
C ALA A 101 -1.45 -0.47 1.76
N GLY A 102 -2.45 -0.66 0.91
CA GLY A 102 -2.25 -1.29 -0.39
C GLY A 102 -3.17 -0.72 -1.43
N GLY A 103 -2.90 -1.01 -2.69
CA GLY A 103 -3.77 -0.60 -3.76
C GLY A 103 -3.47 -1.32 -5.05
N VAL A 104 -4.43 -1.29 -5.95
CA VAL A 104 -4.33 -1.80 -7.32
C VAL A 104 -4.87 -0.75 -8.28
N THR A 105 -4.16 -0.54 -9.38
CA THR A 105 -4.57 0.27 -10.51
C THR A 105 -4.53 -0.58 -11.76
N ILE A 106 -5.58 -0.51 -12.55
CA ILE A 106 -5.69 -1.16 -13.86
C ILE A 106 -5.88 -0.05 -14.89
N VAL A 107 -5.00 0.00 -15.89
CA VAL A 107 -5.10 0.93 -17.02
C VAL A 107 -5.30 0.12 -18.28
N LEU A 108 -6.29 0.52 -19.08
CA LEU A 108 -6.51 0.05 -20.44
C LEU A 108 -6.13 1.20 -21.38
N PRO A 109 -4.88 1.26 -21.89
CA PRO A 109 -4.37 2.45 -22.58
C PRO A 109 -5.15 2.77 -23.86
N LYS A 110 -5.50 1.75 -24.64
CA LYS A 110 -6.21 1.91 -25.92
C LYS A 110 -7.61 2.52 -25.75
N PRO A 111 -8.49 1.98 -24.89
CA PRO A 111 -9.79 2.59 -24.65
C PRO A 111 -9.73 3.74 -23.63
N GLY A 112 -8.56 4.10 -23.08
CA GLY A 112 -8.39 5.22 -22.14
C GLY A 112 -9.08 5.06 -20.78
N ILE A 113 -9.37 3.82 -20.36
CA ILE A 113 -10.10 3.53 -19.11
C ILE A 113 -9.09 3.25 -18.00
N THR A 114 -9.33 3.85 -16.82
CA THR A 114 -8.53 3.60 -15.62
C THR A 114 -9.44 3.21 -14.47
N GLY A 115 -9.14 2.09 -13.81
CA GLY A 115 -9.79 1.69 -12.56
C GLY A 115 -8.77 1.59 -11.44
N SER A 116 -9.13 1.97 -10.22
CA SER A 116 -8.27 1.76 -9.06
C SER A 116 -9.04 1.40 -7.81
N ALA A 117 -8.38 0.71 -6.89
CA ALA A 117 -8.84 0.51 -5.53
C ALA A 117 -7.66 0.62 -4.59
N ALA A 118 -7.75 1.49 -3.59
CA ALA A 118 -6.76 1.67 -2.54
C ALA A 118 -7.39 1.39 -1.18
N MET A 119 -6.61 0.81 -0.28
CA MET A 119 -7.02 0.35 1.05
C MET A 119 -6.03 0.84 2.09
N ARG A 120 -6.55 1.23 3.25
CA ARG A 120 -5.79 1.25 4.50
C ARG A 120 -6.53 0.44 5.55
N TYR A 121 -5.81 -0.42 6.27
CA TYR A 121 -6.37 -1.34 7.26
C TYR A 121 -5.54 -1.35 8.54
N ASN A 122 -6.20 -1.16 9.69
CA ASN A 122 -5.60 -1.37 10.99
C ASN A 122 -6.11 -2.71 11.57
N PRO A 123 -5.23 -3.70 11.83
CA PRO A 123 -5.63 -4.98 12.41
C PRO A 123 -5.88 -4.92 13.92
N LYS A 124 -5.28 -3.97 14.64
CA LYS A 124 -5.41 -3.85 16.11
C LYS A 124 -6.79 -3.34 16.50
N VAL A 125 -7.26 -2.33 15.79
CA VAL A 125 -8.65 -1.87 15.84
C VAL A 125 -9.20 -2.18 14.47
N PRO A 126 -10.07 -3.19 14.27
CA PRO A 126 -10.46 -3.69 12.96
C PRO A 126 -11.26 -2.62 12.19
N SER A 127 -10.52 -1.67 11.65
CA SER A 127 -10.96 -0.49 10.93
C SER A 127 -10.24 -0.46 9.60
N PHE A 128 -10.99 -0.09 8.57
CA PHE A 128 -10.45 0.05 7.24
C PHE A 128 -11.13 1.19 6.51
N ILE A 129 -10.44 1.68 5.51
CA ILE A 129 -10.98 2.57 4.49
C ILE A 129 -10.56 2.04 3.14
N VAL A 130 -11.51 2.01 2.21
CA VAL A 130 -11.33 1.63 0.82
C VAL A 130 -11.82 2.76 -0.05
N ASP A 131 -10.96 3.21 -0.95
CA ASP A 131 -11.22 4.18 -1.99
C ASP A 131 -11.18 3.46 -3.33
N VAL A 132 -12.25 3.55 -4.11
CA VAL A 132 -12.34 2.92 -5.43
C VAL A 132 -12.61 4.01 -6.44
N SER A 133 -11.93 3.99 -7.59
CA SER A 133 -12.19 4.90 -8.70
C SER A 133 -12.33 4.16 -10.03
N LEU A 134 -13.11 4.76 -10.92
CA LEU A 134 -13.22 4.41 -12.33
C LEU A 134 -13.23 5.72 -13.12
N GLU A 135 -12.36 5.84 -14.12
CA GLU A 135 -12.26 6.97 -15.02
C GLU A 135 -12.51 6.49 -16.46
N LEU A 136 -13.32 7.26 -17.18
CA LEU A 136 -13.76 7.01 -18.54
C LEU A 136 -13.37 8.20 -19.43
N PRO A 137 -12.86 7.97 -20.64
CA PRO A 137 -12.51 9.08 -21.55
C PRO A 137 -13.72 9.65 -22.28
N VAL A 138 -14.80 8.86 -22.39
CA VAL A 138 -16.07 9.25 -22.98
C VAL A 138 -17.13 9.23 -21.87
N PRO A 139 -17.91 10.31 -21.69
CA PRO A 139 -18.84 10.37 -20.58
C PRO A 139 -20.05 9.47 -20.80
N ILE A 140 -20.59 8.96 -19.70
CA ILE A 140 -21.96 8.44 -19.67
C ILE A 140 -22.90 9.64 -19.63
N VAL A 141 -23.65 9.85 -20.72
CA VAL A 141 -24.55 11.02 -20.84
C VAL A 141 -25.75 10.84 -19.90
N VAL A 142 -25.97 11.83 -19.03
CA VAL A 142 -27.14 11.86 -18.13
C VAL A 142 -28.23 12.75 -18.74
N PHE A 143 -27.88 13.97 -19.14
CA PHE A 143 -28.70 14.89 -19.94
C PHE A 143 -27.77 15.90 -20.63
N PRO A 144 -27.99 16.33 -21.89
CA PRO A 144 -27.12 17.32 -22.53
C PRO A 144 -27.07 18.66 -21.74
N PRO A 145 -25.90 19.27 -21.46
CA PRO A 145 -24.52 18.88 -21.80
C PRO A 145 -23.77 18.13 -20.67
N VAL A 146 -24.46 17.58 -19.68
CA VAL A 146 -23.91 16.91 -18.50
C VAL A 146 -23.68 15.42 -18.75
N GLY A 147 -22.46 14.97 -18.43
CA GLY A 147 -22.07 13.57 -18.49
C GLY A 147 -21.12 13.18 -17.37
N ILE A 148 -21.12 11.90 -17.02
CA ILE A 148 -20.28 11.33 -15.97
C ILE A 148 -19.02 10.75 -16.60
N TYR A 149 -17.86 11.30 -16.23
CA TYR A 149 -16.54 10.84 -16.69
C TYR A 149 -15.89 9.83 -15.76
N GLY A 150 -16.54 9.52 -14.63
CA GLY A 150 -15.99 8.57 -13.69
C GLY A 150 -16.81 8.45 -12.43
N PHE A 151 -16.46 7.44 -11.65
CA PHE A 151 -17.07 7.14 -10.36
C PHE A 151 -15.95 7.06 -9.32
N ARG A 152 -16.22 7.57 -8.12
CA ARG A 152 -15.35 7.35 -6.97
C ARG A 152 -16.20 7.03 -5.75
N GLY A 153 -15.79 6.02 -5.01
CA GLY A 153 -16.48 5.56 -3.81
C GLY A 153 -15.50 5.44 -2.66
N LEU A 154 -15.86 6.00 -1.51
CA LEU A 154 -15.11 5.86 -0.28
C LEU A 154 -15.99 5.16 0.75
N PHE A 155 -15.56 4.01 1.24
CA PHE A 155 -16.28 3.28 2.28
C PHE A 155 -15.32 2.67 3.29
N GLY A 156 -15.80 2.46 4.51
CA GLY A 156 -14.95 2.00 5.58
C GLY A 156 -15.72 1.63 6.83
N ARG A 157 -15.03 0.97 7.75
CA ARG A 157 -15.56 0.57 9.06
C ARG A 157 -14.75 1.25 10.14
N ARG A 158 -15.42 1.85 11.13
CA ARG A 158 -14.78 2.56 12.25
C ARG A 158 -13.78 3.64 11.79
N TYR A 159 -14.04 4.21 10.61
CA TYR A 159 -13.35 5.37 10.12
C TYR A 159 -14.15 6.59 10.56
N ILE A 160 -13.63 7.33 11.53
CA ILE A 160 -14.16 8.64 11.88
C ILE A 160 -13.32 9.62 11.06
N ALA A 161 -13.89 10.20 10.00
CA ALA A 161 -13.37 11.47 9.51
C ALA A 161 -13.45 12.40 10.72
N SER A 162 -12.30 12.80 11.28
CA SER A 162 -12.30 13.58 12.52
C SER A 162 -13.26 14.76 12.34
N ARG A 163 -14.11 15.04 13.33
CA ARG A 163 -15.14 16.11 13.22
C ARG A 163 -14.51 17.47 12.85
N GLU A 164 -13.25 17.66 13.25
CA GLU A 164 -12.38 18.79 12.88
C GLU A 164 -12.02 18.84 11.38
N SER A 165 -11.88 17.70 10.70
CA SER A 165 -11.58 17.64 9.26
C SER A 165 -12.77 17.98 8.35
N VAL A 166 -13.99 18.06 8.90
CA VAL A 166 -15.23 18.37 8.18
C VAL A 166 -15.86 19.69 8.67
N GLY A 167 -15.18 20.44 9.55
CA GLY A 167 -15.62 21.77 10.02
C GLY A 167 -16.91 21.77 10.84
N LEU A 168 -17.32 20.65 11.43
CA LEU A 168 -18.53 20.56 12.26
C LEU A 168 -18.16 20.68 13.74
N ALA A 169 -18.82 21.60 14.45
CA ALA A 169 -18.66 21.80 15.89
C ALA A 169 -19.04 20.54 16.69
N ALA A 170 -18.52 20.41 17.91
CA ALA A 170 -18.56 19.19 18.72
C ALA A 170 -19.97 18.78 19.22
N ASP A 171 -20.98 19.56 18.89
CA ASP A 171 -22.27 19.58 19.56
C ASP A 171 -23.38 19.83 18.54
N ALA A 172 -23.67 18.79 17.76
CA ALA A 172 -24.99 18.57 17.17
C ALA A 172 -25.36 17.11 17.44
N SER A 173 -26.29 16.94 18.39
CA SER A 173 -26.91 15.67 18.81
C SER A 173 -27.72 15.03 17.69
#